data_AF-A0A3C1H2Y8-F1
#
_entry.id   AF-A0A3C1H2Y8-F1
#
_cell.length_a   1.000
_cell.length_b   1.000
_cell.length_c   1.000
_cell.angle_alpha   90.00
_cell.angle_beta   90.00
_cell.angle_gamma   90.00
#
_symmetry.space_group_name_H-M   'P 1'
#
loop_
_entity.id
_entity.type
_entity.pdbx_description
1 polymer ?
#
loop_
_entity_poly.entity_id
_entity_poly.type
_entity_poly.pdbx_seq_one_letter_code
_entity_poly.pdbx_strand_id
1 'polypeptide(L)' 'PAEVLELVDQRKEARKAKDFAKADALRDQITALGWQIRETRQGTEITKL' A
#
# COMPACT_ATOMS: atom_id res chain seq x y z
N PRO A 1 -5.20 -3.14 9.92
CA PRO A 1 -6.42 -3.59 9.19
C PRO A 1 -6.04 -4.52 8.03
N ALA A 2 -6.74 -5.65 7.88
CA ALA A 2 -6.43 -6.66 6.86
C ALA A 2 -6.55 -6.10 5.42
N GLU A 3 -7.56 -5.28 5.15
CA GLU A 3 -7.78 -4.67 3.82
C GLU A 3 -6.58 -3.84 3.34
N VAL A 4 -5.98 -3.03 4.22
CA VAL A 4 -4.83 -2.20 3.83
C VAL A 4 -3.57 -3.04 3.68
N LEU A 5 -3.43 -4.12 4.46
CA LEU A 5 -2.34 -5.10 4.28
C LEU A 5 -2.43 -5.77 2.91
N GLU A 6 -3.63 -6.16 2.46
CA GLU A 6 -3.83 -6.68 1.11
C GLU A 6 -3.47 -5.66 0.02
N LEU A 7 -3.87 -4.40 0.17
CA LEU A 7 -3.52 -3.35 -0.80
C LEU A 7 -2.00 -3.10 -0.84
N VAL A 8 -1.31 -3.23 0.29
CA VAL A 8 0.16 -3.13 0.34
C VAL A 8 0.82 -4.31 -0.35
N ASP A 9 0.33 -5.53 -0.12
CA ASP A 9 0.88 -6.71 -0.78
C ASP A 9 0.62 -6.68 -2.29
N GLN A 10 -0.56 -6.23 -2.72
CA GLN A 10 -0.84 -5.96 -4.13
C GLN A 10 0.12 -4.90 -4.69
N ARG A 11 0.47 -3.87 -3.91
CA ARG A 11 1.43 -2.84 -4.31
C ARG A 11 2.85 -3.39 -4.44
N LYS A 12 3.24 -4.31 -3.54
CA LYS A 12 4.52 -5.02 -3.62
C LYS A 12 4.59 -5.90 -4.86
N GLU A 13 3.55 -6.68 -5.11
CA GLU A 13 3.47 -7.53 -6.30
C GLU A 13 3.43 -6.69 -7.58
N ALA A 14 2.71 -5.57 -7.60
CA ALA A 14 2.72 -4.61 -8.70
C ALA A 14 4.13 -4.03 -8.93
N ARG A 15 4.83 -3.58 -7.88
CA ARG A 15 6.23 -3.12 -8.00
C ARG A 15 7.16 -4.23 -8.49
N LYS A 16 6.97 -5.46 -8.03
CA LYS A 16 7.76 -6.62 -8.46
C LYS A 16 7.50 -6.98 -9.92
N ALA A 17 6.26 -6.82 -10.38
CA ALA A 17 5.86 -6.90 -11.78
C ALA A 17 6.27 -5.66 -12.60
N LYS A 18 6.94 -4.66 -12.00
CA LYS A 18 7.28 -3.35 -12.58
C LYS A 18 6.07 -2.54 -13.05
N ASP A 19 4.91 -2.84 -12.50
CA ASP A 19 3.64 -2.19 -12.76
C ASP A 19 3.46 -0.99 -11.81
N PHE A 20 4.23 0.07 -12.07
CA PHE A 20 4.25 1.27 -11.23
C PHE A 20 2.90 2.00 -11.21
N ALA A 21 2.17 1.97 -12.34
CA ALA A 21 0.84 2.58 -12.44
C ALA A 21 -0.15 1.96 -11.43
N LYS A 22 -0.13 0.62 -11.32
CA LYS A 22 -0.95 -0.11 -10.34
C LYS A 22 -0.51 0.17 -8.92
N ALA A 23 0.80 0.27 -8.67
CA ALA A 23 1.34 0.60 -7.35
C ALA A 23 0.93 2.00 -6.87
N ASP A 24 0.88 2.99 -7.76
CA ASP A 24 0.39 4.34 -7.45
C ASP A 24 -1.14 4.36 -7.25
N ALA A 25 -1.91 3.66 -8.10
CA ALA A 25 -3.36 3.55 -7.92
C ALA A 25 -3.75 2.94 -6.55
N LEU A 26 -3.01 1.92 -6.11
CA LEU A 26 -3.22 1.30 -4.79
C LEU A 26 -2.89 2.30 -3.67
N ARG A 27 -1.77 3.02 -3.78
CA ARG A 27 -1.41 4.06 -2.82
C ARG A 27 -2.51 5.12 -2.70
N ASP A 28 -3.08 5.55 -3.81
CA ASP A 28 -4.15 6.55 -3.81
C ASP A 28 -5.44 6.01 -3.18
N GLN A 29 -5.82 4.75 -3.44
CA GLN A 29 -6.96 4.12 -2.75
C GLN A 29 -6.77 4.08 -1.24
N ILE A 30 -5.57 3.71 -0.79
CA ILE A 30 -5.24 3.64 0.65
C ILE A 30 -5.36 5.04 1.27
N THR A 31 -4.82 6.05 0.58
CA THR A 31 -4.88 7.44 1.03
C THR A 31 -6.32 7.97 1.04
N ALA A 32 -7.13 7.60 0.04
CA ALA A 32 -8.54 7.96 -0.07
C ALA A 32 -9.41 7.31 1.02
N LEU A 33 -9.04 6.12 1.48
CA LEU A 33 -9.66 5.47 2.64
C LEU A 33 -9.27 6.13 3.98
N GLY A 34 -8.41 7.16 3.97
CA GLY A 34 -7.92 7.82 5.17
C GLY A 34 -6.85 7.03 5.90
N TRP A 35 -6.10 6.18 5.18
CA TRP A 35 -5.00 5.41 5.75
C TRP A 35 -3.68 5.84 5.12
N GLN A 36 -2.66 5.98 5.96
CA GLN A 36 -1.29 6.23 5.55
C GLN A 36 -0.48 4.96 5.71
N ILE A 37 0.11 4.49 4.62
CA ILE A 37 1.06 3.37 4.65
C ILE A 37 2.47 3.91 4.77
N ARG A 38 3.20 3.37 5.74
CA ARG A 38 4.63 3.58 5.92
C ARG A 38 5.32 2.23 5.85
N GLU A 39 5.98 1.96 4.73
CA GLU A 39 6.89 0.83 4.64
C GLU A 39 8.19 1.19 5.36
N THR A 40 8.44 0.55 6.49
CA THR A 40 9.71 0.64 7.21
C THR A 40 10.53 -0.63 6.97
N ARG A 41 11.81 -0.61 7.33
CA ARG A 41 12.67 -1.80 7.24
C ARG A 41 12.22 -2.94 8.16
N GLN A 42 11.39 -2.64 9.16
CA GLN A 42 10.87 -3.61 10.13
C GLN A 42 9.51 -4.17 9.73
N GLY A 43 8.76 -3.49 8.84
CA GLY A 43 7.47 -3.98 8.34
C GLY A 43 6.63 -2.91 7.68
N THR A 44 5.42 -3.29 7.30
CA THR A 44 4.41 -2.35 6.81
C THR A 44 3.64 -1.79 8.01
N GLU A 45 3.82 -0.51 8.30
CA GLU A 45 2.98 0.20 9.27
C GLU A 45 1.83 0.89 8.55
N ILE A 46 0.63 0.73 9.10
CA ILE A 46 -0.59 1.31 8.57
C ILE A 46 -1.17 2.19 9.66
N THR A 47 -1.18 3.49 9.43
CA THR A 47 -1.69 4.48 10.38
C THR A 47 -2.96 5.09 9.81
N LYS A 48 -4.06 5.02 10.55
CA LYS A 48 -5.27 5.77 10.19
C LYS A 48 -5.01 7.26 10.43
N LEU A 49 -5.31 8.11 9.46
CA LEU A 49 -5.34 9.56 9.62
C LEU A 49 -6.48 9.99 10.54
#